data_AF-A0A975G576-F1
#
_entry.id   AF-A0A975G576-F1
#
_cell.length_a   1.000
_cell.length_b   1.000
_cell.length_c   1.000
_cell.angle_alpha   90.00
_cell.angle_beta   90.00
_cell.angle_gamma   90.00
#
_symmetry.space_group_name_H-M   'P 1'
#
loop_
_entity.id
_entity.type
_entity.pdbx_description
1 polymer ?
#
loop_
_entity_poly.entity_id
_entity_poly.type
_entity_poly.pdbx_seq_one_letter_code
_entity_poly.pdbx_strand_id
1 'polypeptide(L)'
;MCAGIRDAANLAWKFAAVIGGADPRLLDSYQQEREPHVRAVIETAIAMGRVVCMLDETAARERDHEMVARKQRGEQDLSVAYPGLKGWRSGHGPAAGRLLPQPVAQGRRLDDELGLGAALIGRDLPDAASVRRLDLDESVLAPLAPPRARWLGEVDAQAVLVQPDRYVFGTGPPEALLDRWRMAVR
;
A
#
# COMPACT_ATOMS: atom_id res chain seq x y z
N MET A 1 12.21 -1.99 12.82
CA MET A 1 11.77 -3.37 12.50
C MET A 1 10.82 -3.42 11.31
N CYS A 2 9.70 -2.69 11.33
CA CYS A 2 8.67 -2.78 10.28
C CYS A 2 9.12 -2.32 8.88
N ALA A 3 10.07 -1.38 8.78
CA ALA A 3 10.61 -0.93 7.50
C ALA A 3 11.34 -2.06 6.74
N GLY A 4 12.25 -2.78 7.41
CA GLY A 4 13.00 -3.87 6.78
C GLY A 4 12.13 -5.05 6.31
N ILE A 5 11.03 -5.35 7.01
CA ILE A 5 10.06 -6.37 6.56
C ILE A 5 9.40 -5.93 5.24
N ARG A 6 9.04 -4.65 5.11
CA ARG A 6 8.45 -4.11 3.87
C ARG A 6 9.47 -4.04 2.74
N ASP A 7 10.73 -3.74 3.05
CA ASP A 7 11.81 -3.75 2.08
C ASP A 7 12.06 -5.16 1.54
N ALA A 8 12.07 -6.17 2.43
CA ALA A 8 12.16 -7.58 2.05
C ALA A 8 10.97 -8.01 1.19
N ALA A 9 9.74 -7.62 1.54
CA ALA A 9 8.55 -7.93 0.75
C ALA A 9 8.63 -7.34 -0.67
N ASN A 10 9.08 -6.08 -0.81
CA ASN A 10 9.26 -5.42 -2.10
C ASN A 10 10.36 -6.08 -2.94
N LEU A 11 11.50 -6.42 -2.33
CA LEU A 11 12.61 -7.07 -3.03
C LEU A 11 12.30 -8.51 -3.43
N ALA A 12 11.63 -9.29 -2.58
CA ALA A 12 11.42 -10.71 -2.79
C ALA A 12 10.70 -11.00 -4.11
N TRP A 13 9.62 -10.27 -4.41
CA TRP A 13 8.90 -10.48 -5.66
C TRP A 13 9.67 -9.97 -6.88
N LYS A 14 10.43 -8.87 -6.74
CA LYS A 14 11.26 -8.32 -7.83
C LYS A 14 12.38 -9.29 -8.20
N PHE A 15 13.03 -9.89 -7.20
CA PHE A 15 14.02 -10.95 -7.45
C PHE A 15 13.39 -12.15 -8.12
N ALA A 16 12.23 -12.62 -7.64
CA ALA A 16 11.52 -13.74 -8.26
C ALA A 16 11.16 -13.45 -9.73
N ALA A 17 10.73 -12.23 -10.04
CA ALA A 17 10.44 -11.79 -11.40
C ALA A 17 11.69 -11.76 -12.30
N VAL A 18 12.81 -11.19 -11.82
CA VAL A 18 14.09 -11.16 -12.58
C VAL A 18 14.63 -12.57 -12.82
N ILE A 19 14.59 -13.45 -11.81
CA ILE A 19 14.95 -14.87 -11.97
C ILE A 19 14.03 -15.55 -13.00
N GLY A 20 12.76 -15.15 -13.05
CA GLY A 20 11.78 -15.59 -14.05
C GLY A 20 11.93 -14.96 -15.44
N GLY A 21 12.93 -14.10 -15.66
CA GLY A 21 13.24 -13.51 -16.97
C GLY A 21 12.79 -12.06 -17.18
N ALA A 22 12.34 -11.35 -16.15
CA ALA A 22 12.10 -9.90 -16.21
C ALA A 22 13.40 -9.10 -16.38
N ASP A 23 13.33 -7.90 -16.99
CA ASP A 23 14.45 -6.95 -17.08
C ASP A 23 15.06 -6.68 -15.69
N PRO A 24 16.38 -6.90 -15.49
CA PRO A 24 17.08 -6.60 -14.23
C PRO A 24 16.89 -5.15 -13.74
N ARG A 25 16.60 -4.19 -14.62
CA ARG A 25 16.28 -2.79 -14.25
C ARG A 25 15.03 -2.68 -13.36
N LEU A 26 14.21 -3.72 -13.27
CA LEU A 26 13.18 -3.85 -12.25
C LEU A 26 13.75 -3.61 -10.84
N LEU A 27 14.97 -4.04 -10.55
CA LEU A 27 15.59 -3.87 -9.23
C LEU A 27 15.98 -2.41 -8.94
N ASP A 28 16.25 -1.59 -9.97
CA ASP A 28 16.57 -0.16 -9.80
C ASP A 28 15.41 0.64 -9.20
N SER A 29 14.20 0.09 -9.28
CA SER A 29 13.01 0.69 -8.67
C SER A 29 12.94 0.55 -7.17
N TYR A 30 13.61 -0.46 -6.58
CA TYR A 30 13.56 -0.69 -5.14
C TYR A 30 13.97 0.56 -4.37
N GLN A 31 15.11 1.16 -4.70
CA GLN A 31 15.58 2.34 -4.00
C GLN A 31 14.65 3.54 -4.26
N GLN A 32 14.20 3.74 -5.49
CA GLN A 32 13.29 4.84 -5.85
C GLN A 32 11.97 4.78 -5.08
N GLU A 33 11.45 3.58 -4.85
CA GLU A 33 10.22 3.34 -4.11
C GLU A 33 10.41 3.42 -2.59
N ARG A 34 11.47 2.80 -2.07
CA ARG A 34 11.63 2.53 -0.63
C ARG A 34 12.40 3.63 0.09
N GLU A 35 13.35 4.30 -0.55
CA GLU A 35 14.11 5.37 0.08
C GLU A 35 13.20 6.51 0.59
N PRO A 36 12.28 7.08 -0.21
CA PRO A 36 11.42 8.16 0.28
C PRO A 36 10.50 7.70 1.42
N HIS A 37 10.04 6.45 1.37
CA HIS A 37 9.19 5.87 2.40
C HIS A 37 9.94 5.70 3.73
N VAL A 38 11.13 5.11 3.70
CA VAL A 38 11.95 4.89 4.90
C VAL A 38 12.43 6.22 5.48
N ARG A 39 12.78 7.19 4.63
CA ARG A 39 13.14 8.54 5.06
C ARG A 39 12.02 9.20 5.87
N ALA A 40 10.78 9.15 5.39
CA ALA A 40 9.62 9.68 6.12
C ALA A 40 9.40 8.97 7.48
N VAL A 41 9.64 7.65 7.55
CA VAL A 41 9.57 6.90 8.82
C VAL A 41 10.63 7.41 9.81
N ILE A 42 11.87 7.59 9.35
CA ILE A 42 12.97 8.07 10.18
C ILE A 42 12.71 9.50 10.67
N GLU A 43 12.29 10.39 9.77
CA GLU A 43 11.97 11.78 10.10
C GLU A 43 10.84 11.87 11.14
N THR A 44 9.81 11.02 11.00
CA THR A 44 8.73 10.95 11.99
C THR A 44 9.23 10.46 13.35
N ALA A 45 10.07 9.43 13.37
CA ALA A 45 10.64 8.92 14.61
C ALA A 45 11.52 9.97 15.30
N ILE A 46 12.31 10.74 14.54
CA ILE A 46 13.08 11.88 15.06
C ILE A 46 12.15 12.94 15.64
N ALA A 47 11.08 13.30 14.94
CA ALA A 47 10.11 14.29 15.40
C ALA A 47 9.44 13.85 16.72
N MET A 48 9.02 12.59 16.83
CA MET A 48 8.47 12.03 18.07
C MET A 48 9.52 12.02 19.20
N GLY A 49 10.76 11.66 18.88
CA GLY A 49 11.87 11.69 19.84
C GLY A 49 12.12 13.09 20.43
N ARG A 50 12.03 14.14 19.60
CA ARG A 50 12.15 15.54 20.06
C ARG A 50 11.03 15.94 21.02
N VAL A 51 9.82 15.37 20.85
CA VAL A 51 8.69 15.62 21.75
C VAL A 51 8.88 14.89 23.08
N VAL A 52 9.28 13.62 23.06
CA VAL A 52 9.37 12.78 24.27
C VAL A 52 10.62 13.09 25.08
N CYS A 53 11.79 13.21 24.44
CA CYS A 53 13.09 13.38 25.10
C CYS A 53 13.43 14.86 25.35
N MET A 54 12.45 15.66 25.78
CA MET A 54 12.65 17.07 26.11
C MET A 54 13.38 17.21 27.44
N LEU A 55 14.56 17.86 27.42
CA LEU A 55 15.42 18.01 28.60
C LEU A 55 15.14 19.29 29.40
N ASP A 56 14.57 20.31 28.77
CA ASP A 56 14.16 21.53 29.47
C ASP A 56 12.88 21.27 30.28
N GLU A 57 12.98 21.40 31.61
CA GLU A 57 11.88 21.08 32.52
C GLU A 57 10.66 21.99 32.34
N THR A 58 10.86 23.26 31.95
CA THR A 58 9.77 24.22 31.78
C THR A 58 9.00 23.90 30.52
N ALA A 59 9.70 23.74 29.40
CA ALA A 59 9.10 23.34 28.13
C ALA A 59 8.41 21.97 28.21
N ALA A 60 8.98 21.03 28.98
CA ALA A 60 8.38 19.71 29.19
C ALA A 60 7.03 19.81 29.92
N ARG A 61 6.92 20.68 30.94
CA ARG A 61 5.65 20.94 31.65
C ARG A 61 4.59 21.55 30.73
N GLU A 62 4.98 22.51 29.88
CA GLU A 62 4.07 23.13 28.91
C GLU A 62 3.57 22.10 27.88
N ARG A 63 4.47 21.29 27.32
CA ARG A 63 4.12 20.17 26.44
C ARG A 63 3.12 19.22 27.09
N ASP A 64 3.36 18.82 28.34
CA ASP A 64 2.49 17.88 29.06
C ASP A 64 1.10 18.46 29.30
N HIS A 65 1.02 19.75 29.67
CA HIS A 65 -0.24 20.44 29.81
C HIS A 65 -1.04 20.46 28.50
N GLU A 66 -0.40 20.78 27.37
CA GLU A 66 -1.07 20.77 26.07
C GLU A 66 -1.49 19.35 25.64
N MET A 67 -0.66 18.33 25.87
CA MET A 67 -1.03 16.94 25.56
C MET A 67 -2.27 16.49 26.36
N VAL A 68 -2.36 16.86 27.65
CA VAL A 68 -3.56 16.59 28.46
C VAL A 68 -4.78 17.35 27.94
N ALA A 69 -4.61 18.62 27.56
CA ALA A 69 -5.69 19.42 27.00
C ALA A 69 -6.20 18.85 25.65
N ARG A 70 -5.30 18.47 24.74
CA ARG A 70 -5.65 17.76 23.48
C ARG A 70 -6.40 16.47 23.75
N LYS A 71 -5.98 15.72 24.78
CA LYS A 71 -6.66 14.50 25.21
C LYS A 71 -8.09 14.76 25.66
N GLN A 72 -8.34 15.82 26.41
CA GLN A 72 -9.68 16.23 26.84
C GLN A 72 -10.56 16.68 25.67
N ARG A 73 -9.96 17.27 24.61
CA ARG A 73 -10.65 17.65 23.37
C ARG A 73 -10.86 16.49 22.39
N GLY A 74 -10.30 15.31 22.66
CA GLY A 74 -10.36 14.17 21.74
C GLY A 74 -9.37 14.23 20.56
N GLU A 75 -8.42 15.17 20.57
CA GLU A 75 -7.47 15.45 19.49
C GLU A 75 -6.18 14.61 19.60
N GLN A 76 -6.33 13.32 19.91
CA GLN A 76 -5.20 12.41 20.21
C GLN A 76 -4.71 11.62 19.01
N ASP A 77 -5.30 11.82 17.83
CA ASP A 77 -4.84 11.12 16.63
C ASP A 77 -3.42 11.56 16.29
N LEU A 78 -2.49 10.62 16.44
CA LEU A 78 -1.07 10.74 16.08
C LEU A 78 -0.73 9.79 14.93
N SER A 79 -1.74 9.37 14.16
CA SER A 79 -1.53 8.51 13.00
C SER A 79 -0.54 9.15 12.05
N VAL A 80 0.50 8.39 11.73
CA VAL A 80 1.55 8.84 10.82
C VAL A 80 1.15 8.41 9.42
N ALA A 81 0.84 9.40 8.58
CA ALA A 81 0.67 9.17 7.16
C ALA A 81 2.05 8.93 6.52
N TYR A 82 2.35 7.67 6.22
CA TYR A 82 3.53 7.33 5.43
C TYR A 82 3.26 7.60 3.94
N PRO A 83 4.23 8.14 3.19
CA PRO A 83 4.04 8.32 1.77
C PRO A 83 3.88 6.95 1.10
N GLY A 84 2.99 6.91 0.10
CA GLY A 84 2.93 5.80 -0.83
C GLY A 84 4.23 5.63 -1.60
N LEU A 85 4.38 4.49 -2.27
CA LEU A 85 5.52 4.25 -3.15
C LEU A 85 5.52 5.24 -4.30
N LYS A 86 6.72 5.70 -4.68
CA LYS A 86 6.95 6.60 -5.81
C LYS A 86 7.89 5.92 -6.81
N GLY A 87 7.77 6.25 -8.10
CA GLY A 87 8.83 5.95 -9.07
C GLY A 87 8.76 4.61 -9.82
N TRP A 88 7.69 3.82 -9.72
CA TRP A 88 7.57 2.62 -10.56
C TRP A 88 6.77 2.90 -11.84
N ARG A 89 7.39 2.64 -13.00
CA ARG A 89 7.00 3.15 -14.32
C ARG A 89 5.59 2.72 -14.74
N SER A 90 4.64 3.63 -14.51
CA SER A 90 3.21 3.59 -14.91
C SER A 90 2.24 3.15 -13.82
N GLY A 91 2.53 3.38 -12.55
CA GLY A 91 1.45 3.41 -11.58
C GLY A 91 0.46 4.52 -11.94
N HIS A 92 -0.79 4.17 -12.27
CA HIS A 92 -1.76 5.09 -12.85
C HIS A 92 -3.04 5.15 -12.02
N GLY A 93 -3.59 6.36 -11.87
CA GLY A 93 -4.82 6.61 -11.13
C GLY A 93 -4.58 7.13 -9.70
N PRO A 94 -5.63 7.65 -9.05
CA PRO A 94 -5.54 8.40 -7.79
C PRO A 94 -5.02 7.59 -6.59
N ALA A 95 -5.05 6.26 -6.67
CA ALA A 95 -4.61 5.36 -5.61
C ALA A 95 -3.24 4.69 -5.87
N ALA A 96 -2.57 4.97 -7.00
CA ALA A 96 -1.27 4.38 -7.30
C ALA A 96 -0.24 4.64 -6.18
N GLY A 97 0.51 3.60 -5.83
CA GLY A 97 1.51 3.63 -4.76
C GLY A 97 0.94 3.60 -3.34
N ARG A 98 -0.39 3.65 -3.15
CA ARG A 98 -1.00 3.48 -1.82
C ARG A 98 -1.01 2.00 -1.44
N LEU A 99 -0.97 1.72 -0.15
CA LEU A 99 -1.21 0.36 0.33
C LEU A 99 -2.68 0.00 0.09
N LEU A 100 -2.94 -1.21 -0.40
CA LEU A 100 -4.30 -1.71 -0.55
C LEU A 100 -4.98 -1.76 0.84
N PRO A 101 -6.20 -1.22 0.98
CA PRO A 101 -6.98 -1.41 2.20
C PRO A 101 -7.23 -2.89 2.46
N GLN A 102 -7.19 -3.30 3.72
CA GLN A 102 -7.39 -4.70 4.13
C GLN A 102 -8.76 -4.89 4.79
N PRO A 103 -9.86 -5.00 4.02
CA PRO A 103 -11.17 -5.27 4.58
C PRO A 103 -11.21 -6.68 5.17
N VAL A 104 -11.99 -6.83 6.23
CA VAL A 104 -12.30 -8.11 6.87
C VAL A 104 -13.81 -8.30 6.82
N ALA A 105 -14.27 -9.43 6.29
CA ALA A 105 -15.68 -9.79 6.29
C ALA A 105 -15.82 -11.26 6.69
N GLN A 106 -16.75 -11.54 7.61
CA GLN A 106 -17.03 -12.89 8.10
C GLN A 106 -15.77 -13.63 8.61
N GLY A 107 -14.83 -12.90 9.23
CA GLY A 107 -13.58 -13.46 9.75
C GLY A 107 -12.50 -13.73 8.70
N ARG A 108 -12.78 -13.54 7.40
CA ARG A 108 -11.79 -13.64 6.31
C ARG A 108 -11.19 -12.29 5.96
N ARG A 109 -9.90 -12.27 5.65
CA ARG A 109 -9.21 -11.06 5.20
C ARG A 109 -8.99 -11.10 3.69
N LEU A 110 -8.94 -9.93 3.05
CA LEU A 110 -8.68 -9.86 1.60
C LEU A 110 -7.32 -10.47 1.22
N ASP A 111 -6.26 -10.20 1.99
CA ASP A 111 -4.94 -10.82 1.72
C ASP A 111 -4.94 -12.35 1.66
N ASP A 112 -5.82 -13.03 2.41
CA ASP A 112 -5.92 -14.49 2.40
C ASP A 112 -6.36 -15.01 1.01
N GLU A 113 -7.08 -14.15 0.28
CA GLU A 113 -7.61 -14.43 -1.05
C GLU A 113 -6.67 -13.95 -2.16
N LEU A 114 -5.78 -12.97 -1.91
CA LEU A 114 -4.91 -12.43 -2.95
C LEU A 114 -3.76 -13.38 -3.35
N GLY A 115 -3.37 -14.32 -2.46
CA GLY A 115 -2.18 -15.15 -2.67
C GLY A 115 -0.89 -14.31 -2.73
N LEU A 116 0.25 -14.89 -3.14
CA LEU A 116 1.54 -14.18 -3.10
C LEU A 116 1.88 -13.40 -4.39
N GLY A 117 1.06 -13.52 -5.43
CA GLY A 117 1.28 -12.87 -6.73
C GLY A 117 0.64 -11.48 -6.83
N ALA A 118 0.78 -10.88 -8.01
CA ALA A 118 0.01 -9.70 -8.38
C ALA A 118 -1.47 -10.09 -8.54
N ALA A 119 -2.36 -9.16 -8.24
CA ALA A 119 -3.80 -9.39 -8.26
C ALA A 119 -4.55 -8.25 -8.97
N LEU A 120 -5.58 -8.61 -9.75
CA LEU A 120 -6.52 -7.69 -10.38
C LEU A 120 -7.88 -7.87 -9.70
N ILE A 121 -8.41 -6.79 -9.13
CA ILE A 121 -9.65 -6.77 -8.37
C ILE A 121 -10.64 -5.86 -9.10
N GLY A 122 -11.85 -6.34 -9.39
CA GLY A 122 -12.86 -5.60 -10.12
C GLY A 122 -14.04 -6.49 -10.51
N ARG A 123 -14.81 -6.07 -11.52
CA ARG A 123 -15.89 -6.85 -12.13
C ARG A 123 -15.56 -7.08 -13.60
N ASP A 124 -16.09 -8.15 -14.18
CA ASP A 124 -15.94 -8.48 -15.61
C ASP A 124 -14.48 -8.50 -16.05
N LEU A 125 -13.63 -9.14 -15.24
CA LEU A 125 -12.18 -9.12 -15.42
C LEU A 125 -11.73 -10.04 -16.56
N PRO A 126 -10.86 -9.56 -17.48
CA PRO A 126 -10.29 -10.37 -18.54
C PRO A 126 -9.33 -11.42 -17.99
N ASP A 127 -9.10 -12.49 -18.73
CA ASP A 127 -8.19 -13.55 -18.29
C ASP A 127 -6.72 -13.12 -18.35
N ALA A 128 -5.93 -13.55 -17.35
CA ALA A 128 -4.55 -13.12 -17.18
C ALA A 128 -3.71 -14.21 -16.49
N ALA A 129 -2.87 -14.91 -17.26
CA ALA A 129 -2.11 -16.07 -16.78
C ALA A 129 -1.14 -15.79 -15.60
N SER A 130 -0.68 -14.55 -15.41
CA SER A 130 0.31 -14.17 -14.38
C SER A 130 -0.22 -13.23 -13.31
N VAL A 131 -1.52 -12.88 -13.36
CA VAL A 131 -2.16 -11.96 -12.41
C VAL A 131 -3.40 -12.65 -11.86
N ARG A 132 -3.47 -12.82 -10.54
CA ARG A 132 -4.62 -13.45 -9.89
C ARG A 132 -5.85 -12.56 -10.07
N ARG A 133 -6.94 -13.14 -10.56
CA ARG A 133 -8.21 -12.42 -10.73
C ARG A 133 -9.05 -12.60 -9.48
N LEU A 134 -9.61 -11.49 -8.98
CA LEU A 134 -10.55 -11.48 -7.88
C LEU A 134 -11.77 -10.72 -8.32
N ASP A 135 -12.77 -11.45 -8.82
CA ASP A 135 -14.05 -10.88 -9.14
C ASP A 135 -14.83 -10.57 -7.85
N LEU A 136 -15.42 -9.38 -7.79
CA LEU A 136 -16.14 -8.94 -6.61
C LEU A 136 -17.43 -9.72 -6.36
N ASP A 137 -18.01 -10.34 -7.39
CA ASP A 137 -19.29 -11.04 -7.30
C ASP A 137 -19.14 -12.55 -7.05
N GLU A 138 -17.92 -13.07 -6.91
CA GLU A 138 -17.67 -14.48 -6.56
C GLU A 138 -18.09 -14.81 -5.12
N SER A 139 -18.71 -15.97 -4.88
CA SER A 139 -19.32 -16.33 -3.59
C SER A 139 -18.41 -16.26 -2.35
N VAL A 140 -17.11 -16.54 -2.48
CA VAL A 140 -16.13 -16.44 -1.38
C VAL A 140 -15.70 -14.99 -1.12
N LEU A 141 -15.76 -14.14 -2.13
CA LEU A 141 -15.41 -12.72 -2.09
C LEU A 141 -16.63 -11.81 -1.91
N ALA A 142 -17.84 -12.30 -2.14
CA ALA A 142 -19.09 -11.54 -2.09
C ALA A 142 -19.33 -10.83 -0.75
N PRO A 143 -19.06 -11.43 0.43
CA PRO A 143 -19.20 -10.72 1.72
C PRO A 143 -18.26 -9.52 1.86
N LEU A 144 -17.20 -9.56 1.07
CA LEU A 144 -16.01 -8.76 1.10
C LEU A 144 -16.15 -7.66 -0.01
N ALA A 145 -17.18 -7.77 -0.86
CA ALA A 145 -17.49 -6.87 -1.97
C ALA A 145 -18.01 -5.49 -1.57
N PRO A 146 -18.89 -5.30 -0.57
CA PRO A 146 -19.40 -3.97 -0.25
C PRO A 146 -18.30 -2.98 0.19
N PRO A 147 -17.36 -3.33 1.11
CA PRO A 147 -16.24 -2.45 1.44
C PRO A 147 -15.33 -2.15 0.24
N ARG A 148 -15.12 -3.12 -0.65
CA ARG A 148 -14.29 -2.94 -1.85
C ARG A 148 -14.96 -2.14 -2.95
N ALA A 149 -16.24 -2.37 -3.21
CA ALA A 149 -17.03 -1.61 -4.17
C ALA A 149 -17.15 -0.15 -3.72
N ARG A 150 -17.30 0.09 -2.41
CA ARG A 150 -17.20 1.43 -1.84
C ARG A 150 -15.84 2.05 -2.11
N TRP A 151 -14.74 1.34 -1.84
CA TRP A 151 -13.40 1.86 -2.09
C TRP A 151 -13.13 2.13 -3.59
N LEU A 152 -13.54 1.22 -4.48
CA LEU A 152 -13.48 1.41 -5.93
C LEU A 152 -14.33 2.61 -6.39
N GLY A 153 -15.50 2.80 -5.79
CA GLY A 153 -16.34 3.98 -6.01
C GLY A 153 -15.68 5.27 -5.49
N GLU A 154 -14.99 5.22 -4.35
CA GLU A 154 -14.22 6.36 -3.81
C GLU A 154 -13.03 6.75 -4.71
N VAL A 155 -12.47 5.80 -5.47
CA VAL A 155 -11.38 6.06 -6.44
C VAL A 155 -11.83 6.15 -7.90
N ASP A 156 -13.15 6.10 -8.14
CA ASP A 156 -13.80 6.13 -9.47
C ASP A 156 -13.12 5.22 -10.51
N ALA A 157 -12.98 3.94 -10.20
CA ALA A 157 -12.28 2.98 -11.05
C ALA A 157 -13.04 1.65 -11.25
N GLN A 158 -12.90 1.07 -12.45
CA GLN A 158 -13.47 -0.23 -12.81
C GLN A 158 -12.72 -1.40 -12.16
N ALA A 159 -11.40 -1.29 -12.10
CA ALA A 159 -10.54 -2.28 -11.45
C ALA A 159 -9.31 -1.63 -10.80
N VAL A 160 -8.69 -2.41 -9.92
CA VAL A 160 -7.42 -2.11 -9.25
C VAL A 160 -6.47 -3.26 -9.50
N LEU A 161 -5.25 -2.94 -9.93
CA LEU A 161 -4.14 -3.88 -9.96
C LEU A 161 -3.26 -3.66 -8.74
N VAL A 162 -2.97 -4.74 -8.02
CA VAL A 162 -2.21 -4.77 -6.79
C VAL A 162 -0.95 -5.59 -7.02
N GLN A 163 0.17 -5.05 -6.55
CA GLN A 163 1.47 -5.69 -6.60
C GLN A 163 1.56 -6.85 -5.59
N PRO A 164 2.53 -7.78 -5.76
CA PRO A 164 2.76 -8.85 -4.80
C PRO A 164 3.00 -8.38 -3.35
N ASP A 165 3.56 -7.18 -3.17
CA ASP A 165 3.82 -6.55 -1.87
C ASP A 165 2.65 -5.68 -1.36
N ARG A 166 1.46 -5.83 -1.97
CA ARG A 166 0.18 -5.19 -1.58
C ARG A 166 0.05 -3.70 -1.83
N TYR A 167 1.00 -3.10 -2.53
CA TYR A 167 0.83 -1.75 -3.02
C TYR A 167 -0.02 -1.73 -4.29
N VAL A 168 -0.87 -0.72 -4.41
CA VAL A 168 -1.68 -0.50 -5.61
C VAL A 168 -0.74 -0.09 -6.73
N PHE A 169 -0.64 -0.92 -7.76
CA PHE A 169 0.02 -0.57 -9.00
C PHE A 169 -0.78 0.54 -9.68
N GLY A 170 -2.08 0.34 -9.87
CA GLY A 170 -2.93 1.36 -10.47
C GLY A 170 -4.41 1.02 -10.45
N THR A 171 -5.22 1.99 -10.86
CA THR A 171 -6.67 1.94 -10.93
C THR A 171 -7.15 2.41 -12.31
N GLY A 172 -8.14 1.75 -12.88
CA GLY A 172 -8.66 2.09 -14.22
C GLY A 172 -9.28 0.89 -14.94
N PRO A 173 -9.36 0.94 -16.28
CA PRO A 173 -9.85 -0.18 -17.09
C PRO A 173 -8.95 -1.43 -16.93
N PRO A 174 -9.51 -2.64 -16.76
CA PRO A 174 -8.76 -3.88 -16.50
C PRO A 174 -7.65 -4.15 -17.52
N GLU A 175 -7.95 -4.08 -18.82
CA GLU A 175 -6.98 -4.37 -19.89
C GLU A 175 -5.81 -3.40 -19.90
N ALA A 176 -6.09 -2.10 -19.70
CA ALA A 176 -5.05 -1.08 -19.64
C ALA A 176 -4.11 -1.29 -18.43
N LEU A 177 -4.63 -1.79 -17.30
CA LEU A 177 -3.81 -2.13 -16.14
C LEU A 177 -2.93 -3.35 -16.42
N LEU A 178 -3.46 -4.39 -17.04
CA LEU A 178 -2.72 -5.60 -17.39
C LEU A 178 -1.60 -5.32 -18.40
N ASP A 179 -1.86 -4.52 -19.43
CA ASP A 179 -0.84 -4.15 -20.42
C ASP A 179 0.30 -3.36 -19.78
N ARG A 180 -0.03 -2.39 -18.92
CA ARG A 180 0.98 -1.63 -18.17
C ARG A 180 1.78 -2.53 -17.22
N TRP A 181 1.13 -3.46 -16.54
CA TRP A 181 1.81 -4.41 -15.66
C TRP A 181 2.79 -5.29 -16.44
N ARG A 182 2.36 -5.82 -17.60
CA ARG A 182 3.22 -6.61 -18.49
C ARG A 182 4.43 -5.80 -18.98
N MET A 183 4.24 -4.52 -19.30
CA MET A 183 5.35 -3.64 -19.70
C MET A 183 6.29 -3.30 -18.54
N ALA A 184 5.77 -3.18 -17.33
CA ALA A 184 6.57 -2.84 -16.16
C ALA A 184 7.43 -4.03 -15.69
N VAL A 185 6.94 -5.26 -15.83
CA VAL A 185 7.61 -6.48 -15.36
C VAL A 185 8.37 -7.21 -16.49
N ARG A 186 8.41 -6.66 -17.70
CA ARG A 186 9.21 -7.19 -18.82
C ARG A 186 10.62 -6.65 -18.80
#